data_AF-A0A7Y2FNN4-F1
#
_entry.id   AF-A0A7Y2FNN4-F1
#
_cell.length_a   1.000
_cell.length_b   1.000
_cell.length_c   1.000
_cell.angle_alpha   90.00
_cell.angle_beta   90.00
_cell.angle_gamma   90.00
#
_symmetry.space_group_name_H-M   'P 1'
#
loop_
_entity.id
_entity.type
_entity.pdbx_description
1 polymer ?
#
loop_
_entity_poly.entity_id
_entity_poly.type
_entity_poly.pdbx_seq_one_letter_code
_entity_poly.pdbx_strand_id
1 'polypeptide(L)' 'AVSPLVARAPSNLLVFELRGGHRAMMRPSGTEPKLKYYYYAAAPARLRQDLSEAKRQAVAVLDRMVEDLVTQSNDC' A
#
# COMPACT_ATOMS: atom_id res chain seq x y z
N ALA A 1 -0.01 -22.72 -1.84
CA ALA A 1 1.17 -22.15 -2.51
C ALA A 1 1.88 -21.24 -1.51
N VAL A 2 3.14 -21.51 -1.21
CA VAL A 2 3.91 -20.73 -0.23
C VAL A 2 4.32 -19.43 -0.92
N SER A 3 3.83 -18.29 -0.44
CA SER A 3 4.21 -16.97 -0.99
C SER A 3 5.73 -16.79 -0.87
N PRO A 4 6.42 -16.28 -1.92
CA PRO A 4 7.89 -16.23 -2.01
C PRO A 4 8.54 -15.20 -1.08
N LEU A 5 7.88 -14.78 0.01
CA LEU A 5 8.44 -13.90 1.04
C LEU A 5 9.19 -14.68 2.12
N VAL A 6 9.90 -15.74 1.75
CA VAL A 6 10.74 -16.51 2.66
C VAL A 6 12.03 -15.73 2.92
N ALA A 7 12.29 -15.49 4.22
CA ALA A 7 13.45 -14.82 4.83
C ALA A 7 13.51 -13.28 4.75
N ARG A 8 12.50 -12.58 5.32
CA ARG A 8 12.72 -11.21 5.79
C ARG A 8 13.16 -11.24 7.25
N ALA A 9 14.12 -10.39 7.63
CA ALA A 9 14.43 -10.14 9.02
C ALA A 9 13.13 -9.78 9.77
N PRO A 10 12.95 -10.22 11.04
CA PRO A 10 11.74 -9.93 11.80
C PRO A 10 11.55 -8.41 11.85
N SER A 11 10.34 -7.96 11.50
CA SER A 11 9.99 -6.55 11.53
C SER A 11 8.56 -6.38 12.04
N ASN A 12 8.32 -5.36 12.85
CA ASN A 12 6.97 -4.98 13.28
C ASN A 12 6.27 -4.25 12.12
N LEU A 13 5.83 -5.00 11.11
CA LEU A 13 5.18 -4.49 9.91
C LEU A 13 3.87 -5.27 9.70
N LEU A 14 2.76 -4.54 9.66
CA LEU A 14 1.49 -5.08 9.18
C LEU A 14 1.40 -4.88 7.68
N VAL A 15 0.99 -5.92 6.96
CA VAL A 15 0.79 -5.90 5.51
C VAL A 15 -0.62 -6.40 5.22
N PHE A 16 -1.45 -5.53 4.63
CA PHE A 16 -2.75 -5.89 4.09
C PHE A 16 -2.62 -6.07 2.59
N GLU A 17 -2.79 -7.31 2.12
CA GLU A 17 -2.88 -7.61 0.70
C GLU A 17 -4.33 -7.43 0.24
N LEU A 18 -4.53 -6.57 -0.75
CA LEU A 18 -5.85 -6.22 -1.25
C LEU A 18 -6.07 -6.86 -2.63
N ARG A 19 -7.34 -6.98 -3.02
CA ARG A 19 -7.68 -7.42 -4.39
C ARG A 19 -7.01 -6.51 -5.42
N GLY A 20 -6.67 -7.07 -6.58
CA GLY A 20 -5.94 -6.34 -7.63
C GLY A 20 -4.43 -6.25 -7.39
N GLY A 21 -3.89 -6.90 -6.36
CA GLY A 21 -2.46 -6.93 -6.07
C GLY A 21 -1.94 -5.67 -5.37
N HIS A 22 -2.84 -4.80 -4.90
CA HIS A 22 -2.50 -3.62 -4.12
C HIS A 22 -2.16 -3.98 -2.67
N ARG A 23 -1.46 -3.09 -1.96
CA ARG A 23 -1.07 -3.32 -0.57
C ARG A 23 -1.13 -2.03 0.24
N ALA A 24 -1.66 -2.13 1.46
CA ALA A 24 -1.53 -1.12 2.49
C ALA A 24 -0.69 -1.69 3.63
N MET A 25 0.29 -0.93 4.10
CA MET A 25 1.30 -1.41 5.05
C MET A 25 1.56 -0.37 6.12
N MET A 26 1.77 -0.79 7.36
CA MET A 26 2.05 0.12 8.46
C MET A 26 3.06 -0.46 9.45
N ARG A 27 3.89 0.41 10.01
CA ARG A 27 4.84 0.04 11.07
C ARG A 27 5.10 1.19 12.03
N PRO A 28 5.35 0.92 13.32
CA PRO A 28 5.96 1.90 14.21
C PRO A 28 7.34 2.31 13.67
N SER A 29 7.67 3.59 13.87
CA SER A 29 8.92 4.17 13.35
C SER A 29 10.18 3.65 14.05
N GLY A 30 10.06 3.19 15.30
CA GLY A 30 11.14 2.64 16.11
C GLY A 30 11.42 3.49 17.35
N THR A 31 11.91 4.72 17.16
CA THR A 31 12.39 5.58 18.25
C THR A 31 11.51 6.78 18.54
N GLU A 32 10.63 7.17 17.62
CA GLU A 32 9.69 8.28 17.78
C GLU A 32 8.25 7.76 17.85
N PRO A 33 7.32 8.49 18.52
CA PRO A 33 5.91 8.13 18.58
C PRO A 33 5.20 8.43 17.25
N LYS A 34 5.67 7.79 16.17
CA LYS A 34 5.17 7.95 14.80
C LYS A 34 4.84 6.59 14.21
N LEU A 35 3.69 6.51 13.55
CA LEU A 35 3.28 5.39 12.71
C LEU A 35 3.57 5.73 11.25
N LYS A 36 4.30 4.87 10.54
CA LYS A 36 4.63 5.04 9.12
C LYS A 36 3.70 4.18 8.28
N TYR A 37 3.05 4.81 7.30
CA TYR A 37 2.20 4.14 6.31
C TYR A 37 2.92 4.03 4.96
N TYR A 38 2.76 2.90 4.30
CA TYR A 38 3.20 2.68 2.94
C TYR A 38 2.04 2.12 2.12
N TYR A 39 1.79 2.71 0.96
CA TYR A 39 0.74 2.30 0.06
C TYR A 39 1.33 1.87 -1.28
N TYR A 40 0.77 0.83 -1.86
CA TYR A 40 1.15 0.31 -3.17
C TYR A 40 -0.11 0.02 -3.96
N ALA A 41 -0.25 0.65 -5.12
CA ALA A 41 -1.27 0.34 -6.10
C ALA A 41 -0.63 0.24 -7.48
N ALA A 42 -1.23 -0.58 -8.34
CA ALA A 42 -0.78 -0.80 -9.71
C ALA A 42 -2.00 -1.13 -10.57
N ALA A 43 -2.04 -0.63 -11.79
CA ALA A 43 -3.07 -0.98 -12.75
C ALA A 43 -2.42 -1.63 -14.00
N PRO A 44 -3.13 -2.51 -14.71
CA PRO A 44 -2.61 -3.13 -15.92
C PRO A 44 -2.32 -2.08 -17.01
N ALA A 45 -1.14 -2.18 -17.62
CA ALA A 45 -0.80 -1.46 -18.85
C ALA A 45 -0.16 -2.46 -19.81
N ARG A 46 -0.76 -2.65 -21.00
CA ARG A 46 -0.24 -3.59 -22.01
C ARG A 46 0.67 -2.89 -22.99
N LEU A 47 0.31 -1.67 -23.37
CA LEU A 47 1.05 -0.84 -24.29
C LEU A 47 1.55 0.43 -23.60
N ARG A 48 2.59 1.04 -24.17
CA ARG A 48 3.18 2.28 -23.64
C ARG A 48 2.15 3.41 -23.53
N GLN A 49 1.21 3.49 -24.47
CA GLN A 49 0.14 4.50 -24.48
C GLN A 49 -0.86 4.34 -23.33
N ASP A 50 -1.01 3.12 -22.79
CA ASP A 50 -1.92 2.83 -21.67
C ASP A 50 -1.33 3.32 -20.33
N LEU A 51 -0.01 3.56 -20.26
CA LEU A 51 0.68 3.90 -19.02
C LEU A 51 0.13 5.14 -18.33
N SER A 52 -0.31 6.14 -19.10
CA SER A 52 -0.88 7.37 -18.52
C SER A 52 -2.20 7.06 -17.79
N GLU A 53 -3.08 6.28 -18.41
CA GLU A 53 -4.34 5.86 -17.79
C GLU A 53 -4.10 4.90 -16.62
N ALA A 54 -3.24 3.91 -16.78
CA ALA A 54 -2.91 2.98 -15.70
C ALA A 54 -2.33 3.71 -14.47
N LYS A 55 -1.50 4.74 -14.66
CA LYS A 55 -1.02 5.58 -13.56
C LYS A 55 -2.16 6.35 -12.88
N ARG A 56 -3.08 6.93 -13.65
CA ARG A 56 -4.26 7.61 -13.08
C ARG A 56 -5.09 6.66 -12.22
N GLN A 57 -5.36 5.45 -12.72
CA GLN A 57 -6.12 4.44 -11.98
C GLN A 57 -5.40 4.01 -10.69
N ALA A 58 -4.09 3.77 -10.75
CA ALA A 58 -3.32 3.43 -9.56
C ALA A 58 -3.31 4.57 -8.53
N VAL A 59 -3.18 5.83 -8.96
CA VAL A 59 -3.26 7.00 -8.08
C VAL A 59 -4.63 7.12 -7.42
N ALA A 60 -5.72 6.93 -8.16
CA ALA A 60 -7.07 6.97 -7.59
C ALA A 60 -7.27 5.91 -6.48
N VAL A 61 -6.66 4.73 -6.64
CA VAL A 61 -6.66 3.69 -5.59
C VAL A 61 -5.82 4.12 -4.38
N LEU A 62 -4.64 4.72 -4.59
CA LEU A 62 -3.80 5.23 -3.50
C LEU A 62 -4.54 6.30 -2.69
N ASP A 63 -5.17 7.25 -3.37
CA ASP A 63 -5.93 8.33 -2.73
C ASP A 63 -7.03 7.76 -1.84
N ARG A 64 -7.74 6.73 -2.34
CA ARG A 64 -8.76 6.06 -1.53
C ARG A 64 -8.20 5.35 -0.31
N MET A 65 -7.06 4.66 -0.43
CA MET A 65 -6.41 4.04 0.73
C MET A 65 -6.00 5.06 1.78
N VAL A 66 -5.45 6.20 1.34
CA VAL A 66 -5.05 7.29 2.24
C VAL A 66 -6.28 7.85 2.96
N GLU A 67 -7.36 8.11 2.23
CA GLU A 67 -8.62 8.59 2.79
C GLU A 67 -9.18 7.62 3.84
N ASP A 68 -9.25 6.32 3.52
CA ASP A 68 -9.81 5.31 4.42
C ASP A 68 -8.97 5.15 5.70
N LEU A 69 -7.64 5.19 5.61
CA LEU A 69 -6.76 4.88 6.76
C LEU A 69 -6.33 6.11 7.55
N VAL A 70 -6.07 7.25 6.92
CA VAL A 70 -5.59 8.44 7.63
C VAL A 70 -6.75 9.21 8.24
N THR A 71 -7.85 9.37 7.51
CA THR A 71 -9.00 10.13 8.00
C THR A 71 -9.63 9.42 9.20
N GLN A 72 -9.91 8.11 9.09
CA GLN A 72 -10.51 7.36 10.20
C GLN A 72 -9.60 7.25 11.44
N SER A 73 -8.28 7.26 11.26
CA SER A 73 -7.34 7.22 12.39
C SER A 73 -7.33 8.50 13.22
N ASN A 74 -7.71 9.64 12.64
CA ASN A 74 -7.72 10.94 13.33
C ASN A 74 -9.06 11.26 14.01
N ASP A 75 -10.12 10.50 13.69
CA ASP A 75 -11.47 10.68 14.23
C ASP A 75 -11.75 9.82 15.49
N CYS A 76 -10.75 9.09 15.99
CA CYS A 76 -10.79 8.30 17.23
C CYS A 76 -9.93 8.94 18.32
#